data_AF-A0A2E7MFT5-F1
#
_entry.id   AF-A0A2E7MFT5-F1
#
_cell.length_a   1.000
_cell.length_b   1.000
_cell.length_c   1.000
_cell.angle_alpha   90.00
_cell.angle_beta   90.00
_cell.angle_gamma   90.00
#
_symmetry.space_group_name_H-M   'P 1'
#
loop_
_entity.id
_entity.type
_entity.pdbx_description
1 polymer ?
#
loop_
_entity_poly.entity_id
_entity_poly.type
_entity_poly.pdbx_seq_one_letter_code
_entity_poly.pdbx_strand_id
1 'polypeptide(L)'
;MATLRNSLLALVATLAFFGAILALVTSAQAAPRGAGVGLELTSVLVRGDTVRVEYSSKVRGCGLLTNRDGRELHSDTGLFCRKGVDVVAEYDITEFRALPGQSVRLCTEQLQPRCDAPVEVREAGDLNGDQEINVIDLMLLYWEIMDTSPASWPNSYDDVLAADLNGDDAINVIDILLLLDVINGSAE
;
A
#
# COMPACT_ATOMS: atom_id res chain seq x y z
N MET A 1 -20.93 -43.45 12.44
CA MET A 1 -20.73 -42.60 11.25
C MET A 1 -21.96 -41.72 10.94
N ALA A 2 -22.65 -41.20 11.97
CA ALA A 2 -23.90 -40.42 11.81
C ALA A 2 -23.88 -39.07 12.57
N THR A 3 -22.74 -38.67 13.13
CA THR A 3 -22.62 -37.47 13.98
C THR A 3 -21.90 -36.29 13.34
N LEU A 4 -21.31 -36.46 12.13
CA LEU A 4 -20.60 -35.39 11.41
C LEU A 4 -21.50 -34.57 10.46
N ARG A 5 -22.76 -34.97 10.24
CA ARG A 5 -23.69 -34.25 9.35
C ARG A 5 -24.46 -33.11 10.02
N ASN A 6 -24.53 -33.08 11.35
CA ASN A 6 -25.29 -32.04 12.08
C ASN A 6 -24.47 -30.79 12.42
N SER A 7 -23.13 -30.85 12.30
CA SER A 7 -22.27 -29.69 12.58
C SER A 7 -22.08 -28.75 11.37
N LEU A 8 -22.27 -29.25 10.15
CA LEU A 8 -22.13 -28.45 8.93
C LEU A 8 -23.37 -27.56 8.67
N LEU A 9 -24.56 -28.01 9.09
CA LEU A 9 -25.81 -27.24 8.98
C LEU A 9 -25.93 -26.13 10.04
N ALA A 10 -25.21 -26.24 11.16
CA ALA A 10 -25.15 -25.18 12.17
C ALA A 10 -24.23 -24.02 11.78
N LEU A 11 -23.24 -24.25 10.91
CA LEU A 11 -22.36 -23.19 10.41
C LEU A 11 -23.01 -22.39 9.27
N VAL A 12 -23.88 -23.02 8.48
CA VAL A 12 -24.58 -22.37 7.35
C VAL A 12 -25.80 -21.55 7.82
N ALA A 13 -26.39 -21.88 8.97
CA ALA A 13 -27.58 -21.18 9.48
C ALA A 13 -27.29 -19.84 10.17
N THR A 14 -26.05 -19.57 10.61
CA THR A 14 -25.67 -18.28 11.21
C THR A 14 -25.29 -17.21 10.18
N LEU A 15 -25.08 -17.59 8.92
CA LEU A 15 -24.74 -16.67 7.82
C LEU A 15 -25.96 -16.06 7.11
N ALA A 16 -27.18 -16.44 7.49
CA ALA A 16 -28.41 -16.07 6.77
C ALA A 16 -29.30 -15.03 7.48
N PHE A 17 -28.83 -14.34 8.54
CA PHE A 17 -29.66 -13.42 9.33
C PHE A 17 -29.29 -11.93 9.25
N PHE A 18 -28.30 -11.53 8.46
CA PHE A 18 -27.96 -10.11 8.25
C PHE A 18 -28.32 -9.66 6.83
N GLY A 19 -29.61 -9.75 6.52
CA GLY A 19 -30.19 -9.13 5.33
C GLY A 19 -30.82 -7.79 5.68
N ALA A 20 -30.44 -6.76 4.93
CA ALA A 20 -31.04 -5.43 4.80
C ALA A 20 -30.55 -4.33 5.76
N ILE A 21 -29.34 -3.84 5.51
CA ILE A 21 -29.06 -2.40 5.60
C ILE A 21 -28.58 -1.97 4.22
N LEU A 22 -29.47 -1.32 3.47
CA LEU A 22 -29.16 -0.64 2.22
C LEU A 22 -28.37 0.62 2.59
N ALA A 23 -27.06 0.51 2.74
CA ALA A 23 -26.19 1.64 2.89
C ALA A 23 -26.10 2.38 1.55
N LEU A 24 -26.43 3.68 1.56
CA LEU A 24 -26.04 4.58 0.49
C LEU A 24 -24.52 4.51 0.38
N VAL A 25 -24.01 3.86 -0.66
CA VAL A 25 -22.58 3.90 -1.02
C VAL A 25 -22.30 5.32 -1.53
N THR A 26 -22.02 6.22 -0.60
CA THR A 26 -21.34 7.47 -0.93
C THR A 26 -19.87 7.12 -1.09
N SER A 27 -19.44 6.92 -2.33
CA SER A 27 -18.01 6.82 -2.66
C SER A 27 -17.31 8.01 -2.02
N ALA A 28 -16.50 7.77 -1.00
CA ALA A 28 -15.67 8.80 -0.39
C ALA A 28 -14.57 9.15 -1.40
N GLN A 29 -14.87 10.10 -2.29
CA GLN A 29 -13.82 10.70 -3.11
C GLN A 29 -12.91 11.47 -2.17
N ALA A 30 -11.71 10.94 -1.95
CA ALA A 30 -10.65 11.63 -1.24
C ALA A 30 -10.48 13.03 -1.87
N ALA A 31 -10.70 14.07 -1.07
CA ALA A 31 -10.58 15.44 -1.56
C ALA A 31 -9.16 15.66 -2.12
N PRO A 32 -9.01 16.28 -3.31
CA PRO A 32 -7.70 16.57 -3.85
C PRO A 32 -6.96 17.49 -2.88
N ARG A 33 -5.88 16.99 -2.27
CA ARG A 33 -5.03 17.77 -1.37
C ARG A 33 -4.56 19.01 -2.11
N GLY A 34 -4.88 20.18 -1.55
CA GLY A 34 -4.60 21.48 -2.17
C GLY A 34 -3.14 21.58 -2.55
N ALA A 35 -2.89 21.99 -3.81
CA ALA A 35 -1.58 21.93 -4.43
C ALA A 35 -0.59 22.94 -3.81
N GLY A 36 -0.06 22.61 -2.63
CA GLY A 36 1.02 23.33 -1.97
C GLY A 36 2.26 23.40 -2.85
N VAL A 37 3.18 24.30 -2.51
CA VAL A 37 4.47 24.48 -3.20
C VAL A 37 5.46 23.31 -2.92
N GLY A 38 4.94 22.20 -2.40
CA GLY A 38 5.67 21.24 -1.60
C GLY A 38 6.22 20.10 -2.42
N LEU A 39 7.50 19.84 -2.16
CA LEU A 39 8.05 18.50 -2.20
C LEU A 39 7.09 17.62 -1.37
N GLU A 40 6.43 16.67 -2.01
CA GLU A 40 5.56 15.72 -1.29
C GLU A 40 5.76 14.38 -1.98
N LEU A 41 6.52 13.53 -1.31
CA LEU A 41 6.51 12.09 -1.56
C LEU A 41 5.30 11.55 -0.81
N THR A 42 4.41 10.88 -1.52
CA THR A 42 3.16 10.37 -0.97
C THR A 42 3.32 8.92 -0.56
N SER A 43 3.82 8.07 -1.46
CA SER A 43 3.97 6.63 -1.20
C SER A 43 5.18 6.04 -1.92
N VAL A 44 5.72 4.96 -1.35
CA VAL A 44 6.72 4.09 -2.00
C VAL A 44 6.30 2.65 -1.74
N LEU A 45 5.90 1.95 -2.80
CA LEU A 45 5.35 0.60 -2.74
C LEU A 45 6.21 -0.34 -3.57
N VAL A 46 6.61 -1.46 -3.00
CA VAL A 46 7.31 -2.55 -3.67
C VAL A 46 6.30 -3.63 -4.06
N ARG A 47 6.30 -4.05 -5.33
CA ARG A 47 5.45 -5.12 -5.85
C ARG A 47 6.29 -6.01 -6.76
N GLY A 48 6.65 -7.20 -6.29
CA GLY A 48 7.51 -8.11 -7.04
C GLY A 48 8.86 -7.46 -7.36
N ASP A 49 9.16 -7.31 -8.65
CA ASP A 49 10.37 -6.67 -9.17
C ASP A 49 10.22 -5.16 -9.46
N THR A 50 9.08 -4.57 -9.11
CA THR A 50 8.79 -3.15 -9.36
C THR A 50 8.68 -2.34 -8.08
N VAL A 51 9.07 -1.07 -8.17
CA VAL A 51 8.86 -0.06 -7.12
C VAL A 51 8.03 1.08 -7.71
N ARG A 52 6.81 1.23 -7.20
CA ARG A 52 5.91 2.34 -7.50
C ARG A 52 6.15 3.46 -6.51
N VAL A 53 6.43 4.66 -7.02
CA VAL A 53 6.70 5.86 -6.23
C VAL A 53 5.69 6.92 -6.62
N GLU A 54 4.87 7.37 -5.67
CA GLU A 54 3.93 8.47 -5.90
C GLU A 54 4.43 9.76 -5.27
N TYR A 55 4.48 10.82 -6.06
CA TYR A 55 4.96 12.12 -5.61
C TYR A 55 4.30 13.27 -6.38
N SER A 56 4.35 14.46 -5.80
CA SER A 56 3.78 15.67 -6.39
C SER A 56 4.48 16.05 -7.71
N SER A 57 3.71 16.39 -8.75
CA SER A 57 4.23 16.93 -10.02
C SER A 57 5.01 18.25 -9.87
N LYS A 58 4.94 18.89 -8.69
CA LYS A 58 5.68 20.13 -8.40
C LYS A 58 7.07 19.88 -7.83
N VAL A 59 7.44 18.62 -7.60
CA VAL A 59 8.73 18.23 -7.00
C VAL A 59 9.93 18.74 -7.81
N ARG A 60 10.89 19.30 -7.08
CA ARG A 60 12.22 19.68 -7.57
C ARG A 60 13.27 19.20 -6.56
N GLY A 61 13.67 17.95 -6.68
CA GLY A 61 14.58 17.32 -5.74
C GLY A 61 14.93 15.90 -6.12
N CYS A 62 15.75 15.30 -5.27
CA CYS A 62 16.18 13.91 -5.37
C CYS A 62 15.58 13.09 -4.23
N GLY A 63 15.05 11.90 -4.54
CA GLY A 63 14.74 10.90 -3.52
C GLY A 63 16.03 10.36 -2.92
N LEU A 64 16.17 10.36 -1.59
CA LEU A 64 17.27 9.75 -0.86
C LEU A 64 16.77 8.55 -0.09
N LEU A 65 17.42 7.41 -0.27
CA LEU A 65 17.13 6.21 0.50
C LEU A 65 17.75 6.34 1.89
N THR A 66 16.98 6.00 2.92
CA THR A 66 17.41 6.02 4.31
C THR A 66 17.11 4.67 4.97
N ASN A 67 17.96 4.27 5.91
CA ASN A 67 17.73 3.09 6.74
C ASN A 67 16.70 3.41 7.85
N ARG A 68 16.36 2.40 8.66
CA ARG A 68 15.44 2.55 9.81
C ARG A 68 15.87 3.59 10.84
N ASP A 69 17.17 3.91 10.91
CA ASP A 69 17.71 4.94 11.80
C ASP A 69 17.69 6.35 11.15
N GLY A 70 17.16 6.47 9.94
CA GLY A 70 17.15 7.70 9.15
C GLY A 70 18.51 8.08 8.55
N ARG A 71 19.49 7.16 8.55
CA ARG A 71 20.80 7.37 7.92
C ARG A 71 20.72 7.11 6.42
N GLU A 72 21.32 8.01 5.64
CA GLU A 72 21.37 7.89 4.19
C GLU A 72 22.15 6.65 3.74
N LEU A 73 21.50 5.82 2.92
CA LEU A 73 22.10 4.70 2.24
C LEU A 73 22.64 5.24 0.92
N HIS A 74 23.97 5.44 0.86
CA HIS A 74 24.71 6.13 -0.21
C HIS A 74 24.11 5.91 -1.61
N SER A 75 23.47 6.96 -2.13
CA SER A 75 23.18 7.11 -3.55
C SER A 75 23.76 8.44 -3.99
N ASP A 76 24.92 8.40 -4.65
CA ASP A 76 25.66 9.58 -5.11
C ASP A 76 24.86 10.44 -6.10
N THR A 77 23.77 9.90 -6.64
CA THR A 77 22.90 10.54 -7.64
C THR A 77 21.43 10.66 -7.21
N GLY A 78 21.06 10.27 -5.98
CA GLY A 78 19.66 10.12 -5.57
C GLY A 78 18.95 8.96 -6.30
N LEU A 79 17.90 8.39 -5.67
CA LEU A 79 17.02 7.35 -6.24
C LEU A 79 16.35 7.82 -7.53
N PHE A 80 15.90 9.07 -7.55
CA PHE A 80 15.34 9.74 -8.73
C PHE A 80 15.45 11.25 -8.55
N CYS A 81 15.95 11.95 -9.56
CA CYS A 81 16.07 13.42 -9.60
C CYS A 81 15.38 13.94 -10.86
N ARG A 82 14.05 13.83 -10.92
CA ARG A 82 13.26 14.25 -12.08
C ARG A 82 12.26 15.32 -11.68
N LYS A 83 12.08 16.30 -12.57
CA LYS A 83 10.99 17.28 -12.46
C LYS A 83 9.70 16.55 -12.79
N GLY A 84 8.80 16.43 -11.81
CA GLY A 84 7.58 15.63 -11.89
C GLY A 84 6.68 16.06 -13.05
N VAL A 85 6.76 15.37 -14.17
CA VAL A 85 5.69 15.41 -15.18
C VAL A 85 4.59 14.41 -14.85
N ASP A 86 4.95 13.37 -14.07
CA ASP A 86 4.09 12.26 -13.66
C ASP A 86 3.85 12.30 -12.15
N VAL A 87 2.66 11.86 -11.72
CA VAL A 87 2.25 11.72 -10.31
C VAL A 87 2.73 10.37 -9.74
N VAL A 88 2.95 9.39 -10.62
CA VAL A 88 3.33 8.01 -10.31
C VAL A 88 4.50 7.64 -11.22
N ALA A 89 5.58 7.09 -10.66
CA ALA A 89 6.69 6.54 -11.41
C ALA A 89 6.95 5.10 -10.97
N GLU A 90 7.25 4.22 -11.92
CA GLU A 90 7.61 2.83 -11.67
C GLU A 90 9.08 2.61 -12.03
N TYR A 91 9.79 1.89 -11.16
CA TYR A 91 11.20 1.55 -11.30
C TYR A 91 11.40 0.05 -11.11
N ASP A 92 12.45 -0.50 -11.71
CA ASP A 92 12.90 -1.85 -11.40
C ASP A 92 13.56 -1.86 -10.00
N ILE A 93 13.26 -2.88 -9.19
CA ILE A 93 13.78 -3.01 -7.81
C ILE A 93 15.31 -3.12 -7.77
N THR A 94 15.94 -3.64 -8.82
CA THR A 94 17.41 -3.75 -8.92
C THR A 94 18.07 -2.38 -9.14
N GLU A 95 17.35 -1.45 -9.77
CA GLU A 95 17.76 -0.07 -9.96
C GLU A 95 17.49 0.76 -8.70
N PHE A 96 16.28 0.66 -8.14
CA PHE A 96 15.85 1.48 -7.00
C PHE A 96 16.42 0.99 -5.66
N ARG A 97 16.65 -0.31 -5.49
CA ARG A 97 17.26 -0.96 -4.31
C ARG A 97 16.59 -0.62 -2.96
N ALA A 98 15.34 -0.18 -2.97
CA ALA A 98 14.59 -0.02 -1.74
C ALA A 98 14.00 -1.37 -1.31
N LEU A 99 14.03 -1.60 0.00
CA LEU A 99 13.49 -2.79 0.64
C LEU A 99 12.38 -2.39 1.61
N PRO A 100 11.36 -3.24 1.83
CA PRO A 100 10.33 -3.01 2.83
C PRO A 100 10.91 -2.64 4.21
N GLY A 101 10.31 -1.65 4.86
CA GLY A 101 10.75 -1.10 6.15
C GLY A 101 11.97 -0.18 6.08
N GLN A 102 12.47 0.16 4.89
CA GLN A 102 13.34 1.33 4.69
C GLN A 102 12.49 2.59 4.55
N SER A 103 13.11 3.76 4.43
CA SER A 103 12.35 4.98 4.15
C SER A 103 13.01 5.82 3.08
N VAL A 104 12.20 6.48 2.27
CA VAL A 104 12.65 7.43 1.25
C VAL A 104 12.30 8.84 1.70
N ARG A 105 13.25 9.76 1.55
CA ARG A 105 13.06 11.19 1.81
C ARG A 105 13.30 11.97 0.54
N LEU A 106 12.44 12.92 0.25
CA LEU A 106 12.66 13.82 -0.87
C LEU A 106 13.41 15.06 -0.39
N CYS A 107 14.52 15.39 -1.05
CA CYS A 107 15.39 16.51 -0.68
C CYS A 107 15.62 17.47 -1.86
N THR A 108 15.67 18.79 -1.60
CA THR A 108 16.00 19.78 -2.63
C THR A 108 17.48 19.78 -3.01
N GLU A 109 17.78 20.07 -4.28
CA GLU A 109 19.16 20.25 -4.79
C GLU A 109 19.76 21.64 -4.48
N GLN A 110 19.29 22.34 -3.45
CA GLN A 110 19.78 23.69 -3.13
C GLN A 110 21.09 23.65 -2.32
N LEU A 111 21.78 24.79 -2.21
CA LEU A 111 23.00 24.94 -1.37
C LEU A 111 22.80 24.48 0.09
N GLN A 112 21.56 24.47 0.57
CA GLN A 112 21.15 23.86 1.83
C GLN A 112 20.01 22.89 1.52
N PRO A 113 20.26 21.57 1.46
CA PRO A 113 19.23 20.60 1.15
C PRO A 113 18.15 20.63 2.24
N ARG A 114 16.91 20.85 1.83
CA ARG A 114 15.74 20.71 2.71
C ARG A 114 15.05 19.42 2.33
N CYS A 115 14.93 18.52 3.30
CA CYS A 115 14.29 17.22 3.13
C CYS A 115 12.94 17.18 3.84
N ASP A 116 11.96 16.53 3.22
CA ASP A 116 10.65 16.29 3.84
C ASP A 116 10.69 15.15 4.86
N ALA A 117 9.53 14.84 5.43
CA ALA A 117 9.35 13.66 6.25
C ALA A 117 9.68 12.38 5.45
N PRO A 118 10.29 11.36 6.07
CA PRO A 118 10.46 10.05 5.46
C PRO A 118 9.11 9.39 5.19
N VAL A 119 9.03 8.74 4.04
CA VAL A 119 7.94 7.83 3.65
C VAL A 119 8.50 6.42 3.74
N GLU A 120 7.81 5.55 4.49
CA GLU A 120 8.20 4.16 4.60
C GLU A 120 7.97 3.42 3.28
N VAL A 121 8.92 2.56 2.93
CA VAL A 121 8.81 1.65 1.79
C VAL A 121 7.96 0.48 2.26
N ARG A 122 6.77 0.32 1.68
CA ARG A 122 5.85 -0.77 2.00
C ARG A 122 5.90 -1.86 0.94
N GLU A 123 5.59 -3.08 1.35
CA GLU A 123 5.36 -4.18 0.41
C GLU A 123 3.88 -4.24 0.05
N ALA A 124 3.57 -4.45 -1.23
CA ALA A 124 2.19 -4.68 -1.66
C ALA A 124 1.68 -5.99 -1.01
N GLY A 125 0.54 -5.91 -0.34
CA GLY A 125 -0.03 -7.01 0.44
C GLY A 125 0.29 -6.99 1.93
N ASP A 126 1.23 -6.17 2.40
CA ASP A 126 1.41 -5.88 3.83
C ASP A 126 0.44 -4.77 4.26
N LEU A 127 -0.75 -5.17 4.69
CA LEU A 127 -1.89 -4.28 4.92
C LEU A 127 -1.90 -3.72 6.34
N ASN A 128 -1.27 -4.41 7.29
CA ASN A 128 -1.15 -3.95 8.67
C ASN A 128 0.15 -3.18 8.96
N GLY A 129 1.11 -3.17 8.02
CA GLY A 129 2.39 -2.46 8.12
C GLY A 129 3.40 -3.16 9.04
N ASP A 130 3.29 -4.48 9.24
CA ASP A 130 4.18 -5.25 10.10
C ASP A 130 5.36 -5.90 9.36
N GLN A 131 5.49 -5.64 8.05
CA GLN A 131 6.54 -6.15 7.16
C GLN A 131 6.48 -7.65 6.93
N GLU A 132 5.35 -8.30 7.23
CA GLU A 132 5.07 -9.67 6.87
C GLU A 132 3.80 -9.72 6.01
N ILE A 133 3.80 -10.54 4.96
CA ILE A 133 2.59 -10.81 4.19
C ILE A 133 2.03 -12.15 4.66
N ASN A 134 0.96 -12.10 5.46
CA ASN A 134 0.40 -13.29 6.09
C ASN A 134 -1.14 -13.27 6.15
N VAL A 135 -1.71 -14.22 6.91
CA VAL A 135 -3.17 -14.40 7.00
C VAL A 135 -3.87 -13.21 7.68
N ILE A 136 -3.14 -12.40 8.48
CA ILE A 136 -3.69 -11.18 9.09
C ILE A 136 -4.02 -10.15 8.01
N ASP A 137 -3.16 -9.98 7.01
CA ASP A 137 -3.42 -9.09 5.87
C ASP A 137 -4.64 -9.54 5.06
N LEU A 138 -4.73 -10.84 4.82
CA LEU A 138 -5.90 -11.43 4.16
C LEU A 138 -7.19 -11.15 4.92
N MET A 139 -7.16 -11.20 6.26
CA MET A 139 -8.33 -10.86 7.07
C MET A 139 -8.71 -9.38 6.97
N LEU A 140 -7.74 -8.46 6.93
CA LEU A 140 -8.00 -7.03 6.73
C LEU A 140 -8.66 -6.78 5.36
N LEU A 141 -8.09 -7.36 4.30
CA LEU A 141 -8.63 -7.25 2.95
C LEU A 141 -10.05 -7.79 2.84
N TYR A 142 -10.30 -8.97 3.43
CA TYR A 142 -11.63 -9.56 3.48
C TYR A 142 -12.63 -8.65 4.20
N TRP A 143 -12.26 -8.06 5.33
CA TRP A 143 -13.17 -7.20 6.08
C TRP A 143 -13.53 -5.94 5.30
N GLU A 144 -12.58 -5.34 4.58
CA GLU A 144 -12.84 -4.22 3.69
C GLU A 144 -13.85 -4.57 2.61
N ILE A 145 -13.63 -5.66 1.88
CA ILE A 145 -14.50 -6.08 0.78
C ILE A 145 -15.92 -6.38 1.28
N MET A 146 -16.04 -6.86 2.51
CA MET A 146 -17.32 -7.16 3.14
C MET A 146 -17.98 -5.95 3.80
N ASP A 147 -17.35 -4.76 3.77
CA ASP A 147 -17.80 -3.56 4.50
C ASP A 147 -17.99 -3.83 6.01
N THR A 148 -17.08 -4.63 6.56
CA THR A 148 -17.01 -5.02 7.98
C THR A 148 -15.67 -4.64 8.62
N SER A 149 -14.87 -3.84 7.91
CA SER A 149 -13.56 -3.39 8.36
C SER A 149 -13.63 -2.76 9.75
N PRO A 150 -12.66 -3.02 10.65
CA PRO A 150 -12.54 -2.22 11.85
C PRO A 150 -12.48 -0.73 11.44
N ALA A 151 -13.02 0.15 12.29
CA ALA A 151 -13.04 1.60 12.02
C ALA A 151 -11.64 2.23 11.81
N SER A 152 -10.60 1.44 11.98
CA SER A 152 -9.18 1.76 11.81
C SER A 152 -8.56 1.10 10.58
N TRP A 153 -9.31 0.70 9.54
CA TRP A 153 -8.70 0.27 8.29
C TRP A 153 -9.67 0.50 7.12
N PRO A 154 -9.21 1.01 5.96
CA PRO A 154 -7.91 1.63 5.73
C PRO A 154 -7.75 2.94 6.54
N ASN A 155 -6.57 3.20 7.10
CA ASN A 155 -6.29 4.44 7.85
C ASN A 155 -5.66 5.53 6.99
N SER A 156 -5.06 5.12 5.88
CA SER A 156 -4.29 5.96 5.00
C SER A 156 -4.49 5.55 3.55
N TYR A 157 -4.10 6.42 2.64
CA TYR A 157 -4.08 6.11 1.22
C TYR A 157 -3.04 5.02 0.88
N ASP A 158 -1.96 4.92 1.65
CA ASP A 158 -0.95 3.87 1.48
C ASP A 158 -1.52 2.47 1.78
N ASP A 159 -2.47 2.36 2.72
CA ASP A 159 -3.17 1.10 3.00
C ASP A 159 -4.00 0.65 1.79
N VAL A 160 -4.64 1.60 1.10
CA VAL A 160 -5.42 1.33 -0.10
C VAL A 160 -4.52 0.87 -1.24
N LEU A 161 -3.38 1.54 -1.43
CA LEU A 161 -2.40 1.15 -2.46
C LEU A 161 -1.76 -0.22 -2.19
N ALA A 162 -1.51 -0.56 -0.92
CA ALA A 162 -0.99 -1.86 -0.55
C ALA A 162 -2.02 -2.99 -0.78
N ALA A 163 -3.31 -2.67 -0.66
CA ALA A 163 -4.42 -3.60 -0.83
C ALA A 163 -4.82 -3.86 -2.28
N ASP A 164 -4.70 -2.86 -3.15
CA ASP A 164 -4.91 -3.00 -4.60
C ASP A 164 -3.69 -3.69 -5.24
N LEU A 165 -3.71 -5.02 -5.23
CA LEU A 165 -2.60 -5.86 -5.66
C LEU A 165 -2.49 -5.96 -7.18
N ASN A 166 -3.60 -5.75 -7.91
CA ASN A 166 -3.63 -5.80 -9.36
C ASN A 166 -3.38 -4.41 -10.01
N GLY A 167 -3.47 -3.32 -9.24
CA GLY A 167 -3.25 -1.95 -9.70
C GLY A 167 -4.42 -1.36 -10.51
N ASP A 168 -5.65 -1.84 -10.32
CA ASP A 168 -6.85 -1.39 -11.02
C ASP A 168 -7.65 -0.29 -10.28
N ASP A 169 -7.08 0.24 -9.20
CA ASP A 169 -7.64 1.23 -8.28
C ASP A 169 -8.90 0.75 -7.53
N ALA A 170 -9.20 -0.56 -7.53
CA ALA A 170 -10.37 -1.13 -6.86
C ALA A 170 -10.02 -2.32 -5.95
N ILE A 171 -10.16 -2.15 -4.64
CA ILE A 171 -10.03 -3.25 -3.67
C ILE A 171 -11.22 -4.21 -3.80
N ASN A 172 -10.97 -5.40 -4.33
CA ASN A 172 -12.00 -6.40 -4.57
C ASN A 172 -11.50 -7.85 -4.45
N VAL A 173 -12.34 -8.82 -4.82
CA VAL A 173 -12.05 -10.26 -4.67
C VAL A 173 -10.83 -10.70 -5.49
N ILE A 174 -10.46 -9.98 -6.55
CA ILE A 174 -9.26 -10.27 -7.33
C ILE A 174 -8.01 -10.08 -6.45
N ASP A 175 -7.97 -9.03 -5.63
CA ASP A 175 -6.84 -8.79 -4.72
C ASP A 175 -6.70 -9.90 -3.68
N ILE A 176 -7.81 -10.46 -3.18
CA ILE A 176 -7.79 -11.63 -2.29
C ILE A 176 -7.07 -12.81 -2.96
N LEU A 177 -7.34 -13.07 -4.23
CA LEU A 177 -6.72 -14.19 -4.95
C LEU A 177 -5.22 -13.97 -5.13
N LEU A 178 -4.82 -12.74 -5.49
CA LEU A 178 -3.40 -12.39 -5.62
C LEU A 178 -2.66 -12.48 -4.28
N LEU A 179 -3.27 -12.02 -3.18
CA LEU A 179 -2.68 -12.11 -1.85
C LEU A 179 -2.50 -13.57 -1.42
N LEU A 180 -3.48 -14.43 -1.70
CA LEU A 180 -3.38 -15.86 -1.44
C LEU A 180 -2.24 -16.51 -2.23
N ASP A 181 -2.03 -16.12 -3.48
CA ASP A 181 -0.91 -16.63 -4.28
C ASP A 181 0.44 -16.21 -3.69
N VAL A 182 0.55 -14.97 -3.19
CA VAL A 182 1.74 -14.50 -2.47
C VAL A 182 1.96 -15.31 -1.19
N ILE A 183 0.94 -15.48 -0.35
CA ILE A 183 1.02 -16.23 0.93
C ILE A 183 1.39 -17.70 0.69
N ASN A 184 0.87 -18.31 -0.39
CA ASN A 184 1.17 -19.70 -0.74
C ASN A 184 2.56 -19.87 -1.38
N GLY A 185 3.25 -18.77 -1.72
CA GLY A 185 4.50 -18.79 -2.47
C GLY A 185 4.33 -19.27 -3.91
N SER A 186 3.14 -19.11 -4.49
CA SER A 186 2.84 -19.45 -5.89
C SER A 186 2.87 -18.24 -6.83
N ALA A 187 3.04 -17.03 -6.29
CA ALA A 187 3.37 -15.85 -7.08
C ALA A 187 4.85 -15.97 -7.54
N GLU A 188 5.05 -16.25 -8.82
CA GLU A 188 6.35 -16.17 -9.52
C GLU A 188 6.47 -14.85 -10.29
#